data_AF-A0A7Y4VUQ0-F1
#
_entry.id   AF-A0A7Y4VUQ0-F1
#
_cell.length_a   1.000
_cell.length_b   1.000
_cell.length_c   1.000
_cell.angle_alpha   90.00
_cell.angle_beta   90.00
_cell.angle_gamma   90.00
#
_symmetry.space_group_name_H-M   'P 1'
#
loop_
_entity.id
_entity.type
_entity.pdbx_description
1 polymer ?
#
loop_
_entity_poly.entity_id
_entity_poly.type
_entity_poly.pdbx_seq_one_letter_code
_entity_poly.pdbx_strand_id
1 'polypeptide(L)'
;MKLSDRMNVLLPESVSPFERAQAKIVSNTSIVTGSAMLALVLYWIVTNTFEDIETIFVLTILLILLAGIIALVKRGHIKLGAWLLTGLMLLLNLSNMSWYGIGNVASAGYIIPILLAVFAIGSKEGFGVTILGCISAFLISYLASIGQLTTEIPYQESNLSFDAPTLSLIYLIVGILAGGWVNSTKEAFQIKK
;
A
#
# COMPACT_ATOMS: atom_id res chain seq x y z
N MET A 1 17.78 -0.17 25.86
CA MET A 1 17.73 0.52 24.54
C MET A 1 16.27 0.53 24.08
N LYS A 2 15.67 1.70 23.85
CA LYS A 2 14.24 1.80 23.51
C LYS A 2 14.00 1.36 22.05
N LEU A 3 12.80 0.89 21.72
CA LEU A 3 12.44 0.47 20.36
C LEU A 3 12.66 1.62 19.34
N SER A 4 12.41 2.86 19.78
CA SER A 4 12.70 4.09 19.03
C SER A 4 14.16 4.22 18.62
N ASP A 5 15.09 3.75 19.45
CA ASP A 5 16.53 3.89 19.23
C ASP A 5 17.01 2.89 18.17
N ARG A 6 16.41 1.70 18.11
CA ARG A 6 16.72 0.67 17.10
C ARG A 6 16.25 1.07 15.70
N MET A 7 15.13 1.77 15.60
CA MET A 7 14.63 2.26 14.31
C MET A 7 15.49 3.37 13.72
N ASN A 8 16.18 4.15 14.56
CA ASN A 8 17.08 5.21 14.09
C ASN A 8 18.32 4.65 13.37
N VAL A 9 18.75 3.42 13.67
CA VAL A 9 19.85 2.73 12.97
C VAL A 9 19.53 2.43 11.51
N LEU A 10 18.23 2.46 11.13
CA LEU A 10 17.78 2.17 9.77
C LEU A 10 17.68 3.42 8.88
N LEU A 11 18.00 4.61 9.41
CA LEU A 11 17.76 5.89 8.74
C LEU A 11 19.07 6.57 8.35
N PRO A 12 19.13 7.25 7.19
CA PRO A 12 20.30 8.03 6.83
C PRO A 12 20.51 9.19 7.81
N GLU A 13 21.75 9.38 8.27
CA GLU A 13 22.09 10.36 9.32
C GLU A 13 21.98 11.82 8.84
N SER A 14 22.07 12.07 7.53
CA SER A 14 22.24 13.41 6.92
C SER A 14 21.00 14.03 6.27
N VAL A 15 19.80 13.47 6.45
CA VAL A 15 18.58 13.96 5.78
C VAL A 15 17.73 14.91 6.64
N SER A 16 16.93 15.74 5.97
CA SER A 16 16.01 16.67 6.64
C SER A 16 15.00 15.93 7.54
N PRO A 17 14.42 16.59 8.57
CA PRO A 17 13.42 15.96 9.45
C PRO A 17 12.23 15.34 8.69
N PHE A 18 11.82 15.99 7.60
CA PHE A 18 10.74 15.52 6.74
C PHE A 18 11.13 14.24 5.97
N GLU A 19 12.29 14.22 5.32
CA GLU A 19 12.79 13.01 4.63
C GLU A 19 13.03 11.85 5.60
N ARG A 20 13.47 12.14 6.83
CA ARG A 20 13.59 11.12 7.88
C ARG A 20 12.23 10.52 8.23
N ALA A 21 11.16 11.32 8.26
CA ALA A 21 9.80 10.81 8.47
C ALA A 21 9.35 9.93 7.30
N GLN A 22 9.62 10.34 6.05
CA GLN A 22 9.31 9.53 4.86
C GLN A 22 10.04 8.19 4.89
N ALA A 23 11.34 8.19 5.20
CA ALA A 23 12.14 6.97 5.33
C ALA A 23 11.60 6.01 6.40
N LYS A 24 11.13 6.54 7.54
CA LYS A 24 10.47 5.75 8.59
C LYS A 24 9.19 5.11 8.09
N ILE A 25 8.34 5.86 7.39
CA ILE A 25 7.07 5.33 6.84
C ILE A 25 7.36 4.17 5.90
N VAL A 26 8.23 4.35 4.91
CA VAL A 26 8.58 3.29 3.95
C VAL A 26 9.16 2.07 4.67
N SER A 27 10.13 2.28 5.56
CA SER A 27 10.79 1.16 6.26
C SER A 27 9.83 0.39 7.17
N ASN A 28 8.99 1.10 7.93
CA ASN A 28 8.03 0.48 8.84
C ASN A 28 6.97 -0.28 8.08
N THR A 29 6.41 0.30 7.02
CA THR A 29 5.41 -0.39 6.22
C THR A 29 6.02 -1.64 5.59
N SER A 30 7.25 -1.59 5.06
CA SER A 30 7.91 -2.80 4.58
C SER A 30 8.08 -3.88 5.65
N ILE A 31 8.49 -3.51 6.87
CA ILE A 31 8.66 -4.46 7.98
C ILE A 31 7.31 -5.05 8.42
N VAL A 32 6.30 -4.20 8.60
CA VAL A 32 4.96 -4.61 9.05
C VAL A 32 4.31 -5.52 8.02
N THR A 33 4.38 -5.15 6.73
CA THR A 33 3.87 -6.00 5.65
C THR A 33 4.58 -7.35 5.61
N GLY A 34 5.91 -7.37 5.66
CA GLY A 34 6.65 -8.64 5.68
C GLY A 34 6.33 -9.50 6.90
N SER A 35 6.18 -8.88 8.07
CA SER A 35 5.80 -9.57 9.31
C SER A 35 4.37 -10.12 9.25
N ALA A 36 3.43 -9.37 8.68
CA ALA A 36 2.04 -9.80 8.50
C ALA A 36 1.94 -10.99 7.53
N MET A 37 2.70 -10.95 6.43
CA MET A 37 2.76 -12.06 5.47
C MET A 37 3.34 -13.33 6.11
N LEU A 38 4.41 -13.21 6.91
CA LEU A 38 4.97 -14.33 7.67
C LEU A 38 3.98 -14.89 8.69
N ALA A 39 3.29 -14.01 9.43
CA ALA A 39 2.28 -14.41 10.40
C ALA A 39 1.12 -15.16 9.73
N LEU A 40 0.69 -14.74 8.54
CA LEU A 40 -0.36 -15.41 7.78
C LEU A 40 0.05 -16.81 7.33
N VAL A 41 1.28 -16.99 6.83
CA VAL A 41 1.79 -18.33 6.46
C VAL A 41 1.94 -19.22 7.68
N LEU A 42 2.46 -18.69 8.80
CA LEU A 42 2.53 -19.45 10.06
C LEU A 42 1.14 -19.86 10.55
N TYR A 43 0.15 -18.98 10.45
CA TYR A 43 -1.24 -19.29 10.77
C TYR A 43 -1.73 -20.48 9.93
N TRP A 44 -1.57 -20.45 8.60
CA TRP A 44 -2.00 -21.55 7.73
C TRP A 44 -1.29 -22.87 8.00
N ILE A 45 0.00 -22.83 8.36
CA ILE A 45 0.74 -24.03 8.77
C ILE A 45 0.16 -24.59 10.07
N VAL A 46 -0.09 -23.75 11.08
CA VAL A 46 -0.63 -24.18 12.37
C VAL A 46 -2.05 -24.72 12.24
N THR A 47 -2.88 -24.13 11.36
CA THR A 47 -4.25 -24.60 11.12
C THR A 47 -4.34 -25.76 10.14
N ASN A 48 -3.23 -26.23 9.58
CA ASN A 48 -3.18 -27.24 8.51
C ASN A 48 -4.03 -26.87 7.28
N THR A 49 -4.14 -25.58 6.97
CA THR A 49 -4.85 -25.05 5.79
C THR A 49 -3.87 -24.51 4.74
N PHE A 50 -2.59 -24.88 4.83
CA PHE A 50 -1.59 -24.49 3.86
C PHE A 50 -1.69 -25.40 2.63
N GLU A 51 -2.19 -24.86 1.53
CA GLU A 51 -2.51 -25.65 0.33
C GLU A 51 -1.30 -25.82 -0.60
N ASP A 52 -0.60 -24.73 -0.93
CA ASP A 52 0.37 -24.72 -2.03
C ASP A 52 1.75 -24.21 -1.67
N ILE A 53 2.79 -24.97 -2.02
CA ILE A 53 4.20 -24.58 -1.84
C ILE A 53 4.59 -23.34 -2.65
N GLU A 54 3.88 -23.07 -3.76
CA GLU A 54 4.07 -21.87 -4.58
C GLU A 54 3.89 -20.58 -3.75
N THR A 55 3.01 -20.61 -2.75
CA THR A 55 2.81 -19.50 -1.81
C THR A 55 4.08 -19.15 -1.03
N ILE A 56 4.92 -20.14 -0.68
CA ILE A 56 6.21 -19.90 -0.01
C ILE A 56 7.20 -19.23 -0.96
N PHE A 57 7.23 -19.63 -2.24
CA PHE A 57 8.11 -19.00 -3.23
C PHE A 57 7.71 -17.53 -3.47
N VAL A 58 6.41 -17.27 -3.65
CA VAL A 58 5.89 -15.90 -3.80
C VAL A 58 6.19 -15.08 -2.55
N LEU A 59 5.93 -15.61 -1.36
CA LEU A 59 6.28 -14.97 -0.09
C LEU A 59 7.77 -14.61 -0.04
N THR A 60 8.65 -15.55 -0.39
CA THR A 60 10.09 -15.34 -0.33
C THR A 60 10.53 -14.19 -1.25
N ILE A 61 10.01 -14.15 -2.48
CA ILE A 61 10.27 -13.06 -3.43
C ILE A 61 9.79 -11.72 -2.86
N LEU A 62 8.58 -11.67 -2.29
CA LEU A 62 8.04 -10.47 -1.67
C LEU A 62 8.88 -10.00 -0.49
N LEU A 63 9.32 -10.90 0.39
CA LEU A 63 10.19 -10.55 1.52
C LEU A 63 11.55 -10.02 1.06
N ILE A 64 12.14 -10.61 0.02
CA ILE A 64 13.39 -10.11 -0.58
C ILE A 64 13.18 -8.70 -1.15
N LEU A 65 12.07 -8.47 -1.85
CA LEU A 65 11.74 -7.16 -2.41
C LEU A 65 11.57 -6.10 -1.31
N LEU A 66 10.84 -6.42 -0.24
CA LEU A 66 10.64 -5.55 0.92
C LEU A 66 11.97 -5.24 1.63
N ALA A 67 12.85 -6.23 1.80
CA ALA A 67 14.19 -6.04 2.33
C ALA A 67 15.05 -5.15 1.42
N GLY A 68 14.95 -5.33 0.10
CA GLY A 68 15.61 -4.49 -0.91
C GLY A 68 15.16 -3.03 -0.83
N ILE A 69 13.85 -2.79 -0.65
CA ILE A 69 13.30 -1.44 -0.44
C ILE A 69 13.90 -0.80 0.83
N ILE A 70 13.98 -1.53 1.93
CA ILE A 70 14.60 -1.03 3.17
C ILE A 70 16.08 -0.70 2.92
N ALA A 71 16.81 -1.53 2.18
CA ALA A 71 18.20 -1.28 1.82
C ALA A 71 18.36 -0.01 0.95
N LEU A 72 17.44 0.25 0.01
CA LEU A 72 17.42 1.48 -0.79
C LEU A 72 17.20 2.72 0.09
N VAL A 73 16.24 2.66 1.02
CA VAL A 73 15.96 3.76 1.95
C VAL A 73 17.19 4.07 2.82
N LYS A 74 17.89 3.04 3.33
CA LYS A 74 19.14 3.19 4.09
C LYS A 74 20.24 3.88 3.29
N ARG A 75 20.31 3.63 1.99
CA ARG A 75 21.28 4.27 1.07
C ARG A 75 20.88 5.70 0.66
N GLY A 76 19.78 6.24 1.20
CA GLY A 76 19.29 7.57 0.91
C GLY A 76 18.34 7.66 -0.29
N HIS A 77 18.05 6.55 -0.98
CA HIS A 77 17.12 6.51 -2.11
C HIS A 77 15.66 6.40 -1.65
N ILE A 78 15.23 7.31 -0.78
CA ILE A 78 13.94 7.26 -0.07
C ILE A 78 12.77 7.27 -1.07
N LYS A 79 12.78 8.20 -2.04
CA LYS A 79 11.69 8.32 -3.02
C LYS A 79 11.57 7.10 -3.92
N LEU A 80 12.69 6.50 -4.33
CA LEU A 80 12.66 5.28 -5.12
C LEU A 80 12.07 4.12 -4.32
N GLY A 81 12.50 3.95 -3.06
CA GLY A 81 11.92 2.97 -2.15
C GLY A 81 10.42 3.18 -1.94
N ALA A 82 9.99 4.44 -1.79
CA ALA A 82 8.58 4.80 -1.65
C ALA A 82 7.75 4.44 -2.90
N TRP A 83 8.26 4.74 -4.11
CA TRP A 83 7.61 4.36 -5.36
C TRP A 83 7.50 2.85 -5.53
N LEU A 84 8.58 2.12 -5.25
CA LEU A 84 8.58 0.65 -5.33
C LEU A 84 7.59 0.03 -4.34
N LEU A 85 7.55 0.52 -3.10
CA LEU A 85 6.61 0.02 -2.10
C LEU A 85 5.15 0.36 -2.47
N THR A 86 4.90 1.59 -2.93
CA THR A 86 3.58 2.03 -3.38
C THR A 86 3.11 1.18 -4.56
N GLY A 87 3.97 0.99 -5.56
CA GLY A 87 3.69 0.16 -6.72
C GLY A 87 3.43 -1.29 -6.34
N LEU A 88 4.22 -1.85 -5.42
CA LEU A 88 3.98 -3.19 -4.90
C LEU A 88 2.61 -3.31 -4.22
N MET A 89 2.27 -2.37 -3.34
CA MET A 89 0.97 -2.37 -2.66
C MET A 89 -0.20 -2.20 -3.65
N LEU A 90 -0.01 -1.38 -4.69
CA LEU A 90 -0.99 -1.25 -5.78
C LEU A 90 -1.20 -2.56 -6.52
N LEU A 91 -0.12 -3.22 -6.94
CA LEU A 91 -0.20 -4.48 -7.66
C LEU A 91 -0.87 -5.57 -6.81
N LEU A 92 -0.50 -5.70 -5.54
CA LEU A 92 -1.12 -6.67 -4.63
C LEU A 92 -2.62 -6.41 -4.47
N ASN A 93 -3.04 -5.15 -4.29
CA ASN A 93 -4.46 -4.82 -4.17
C ASN A 93 -5.22 -5.03 -5.47
N LEU A 94 -4.63 -4.64 -6.61
CA LEU A 94 -5.25 -4.85 -7.92
C LEU A 94 -5.44 -6.34 -8.20
N SER A 95 -4.40 -7.15 -7.99
CA SER A 95 -4.48 -8.61 -8.11
C SER A 95 -5.55 -9.20 -7.20
N ASN A 96 -5.61 -8.73 -5.95
CA ASN A 96 -6.62 -9.20 -4.99
C ASN A 96 -8.05 -8.84 -5.44
N MET A 97 -8.29 -7.60 -5.88
CA MET A 97 -9.60 -7.19 -6.39
C MET A 97 -9.97 -7.89 -7.70
N SER A 98 -8.99 -8.16 -8.57
CA SER A 98 -9.21 -8.89 -9.82
C SER A 98 -9.51 -10.37 -9.60
N TRP A 99 -8.99 -10.95 -8.51
CA TRP A 99 -9.25 -12.35 -8.17
C TRP A 99 -10.55 -12.50 -7.37
N TYR A 100 -10.69 -11.79 -6.26
CA TYR A 100 -11.82 -11.95 -5.34
C TYR A 100 -13.03 -11.08 -5.70
N GLY A 101 -12.88 -10.11 -6.59
CA GLY A 101 -13.93 -9.13 -6.87
C GLY A 101 -13.94 -7.97 -5.85
N ILE A 102 -14.63 -6.88 -6.22
CA ILE A 102 -14.58 -5.65 -5.44
C ILE A 102 -15.44 -5.66 -4.17
N GLY A 103 -16.42 -6.58 -4.07
CA GLY A 103 -17.29 -6.72 -2.90
C GLY A 103 -16.57 -7.29 -1.67
N ASN A 104 -15.31 -7.70 -1.80
CA ASN A 104 -14.47 -8.12 -0.69
C ASN A 104 -13.98 -6.90 0.13
N VAL A 105 -13.95 -7.04 1.46
CA VAL A 105 -13.35 -6.07 2.41
C VAL A 105 -11.91 -5.71 2.02
N ALA A 106 -11.17 -6.64 1.43
CA ALA A 106 -9.81 -6.42 0.98
C ALA A 106 -9.68 -5.32 -0.09
N SER A 107 -10.76 -4.95 -0.78
CA SER A 107 -10.79 -3.82 -1.72
C SER A 107 -10.47 -2.48 -1.02
N ALA A 108 -10.89 -2.30 0.24
CA ALA A 108 -10.51 -1.13 1.04
C ALA A 108 -8.99 -1.03 1.28
N GLY A 109 -8.23 -2.10 1.04
CA GLY A 109 -6.78 -2.14 1.12
C GLY A 109 -6.08 -1.13 0.20
N TYR A 110 -6.75 -0.62 -0.85
CA TYR A 110 -6.25 0.47 -1.71
C TYR A 110 -5.95 1.77 -0.96
N ILE A 111 -6.50 1.94 0.26
CA ILE A 111 -6.15 3.04 1.16
C ILE A 111 -4.65 3.05 1.47
N ILE A 112 -4.02 1.87 1.61
CA ILE A 112 -2.60 1.74 1.97
C ILE A 112 -1.68 2.39 0.91
N PRO A 113 -1.75 2.01 -0.39
CA PRO A 113 -0.92 2.65 -1.40
C PRO A 113 -1.23 4.15 -1.55
N ILE A 114 -2.47 4.60 -1.33
CA ILE A 114 -2.81 6.04 -1.34
C ILE A 114 -2.04 6.77 -0.24
N LEU A 115 -2.15 6.30 1.01
CA LEU A 115 -1.46 6.91 2.15
C LEU A 115 0.06 6.87 1.99
N LEU A 116 0.61 5.75 1.50
CA LEU A 116 2.04 5.64 1.19
C LEU A 116 2.49 6.68 0.17
N ALA A 117 1.76 6.83 -0.93
CA ALA A 117 2.08 7.81 -1.95
C ALA A 117 2.04 9.24 -1.39
N VAL A 118 0.98 9.58 -0.66
CA VAL A 118 0.84 10.90 -0.04
C VAL A 118 1.99 11.19 0.94
N PHE A 119 2.24 10.29 1.88
CA PHE A 119 3.17 10.55 2.97
C PHE A 119 4.65 10.37 2.57
N ALA A 120 4.96 9.42 1.68
CA ALA A 120 6.34 9.10 1.34
C ALA A 120 6.82 9.69 0.00
N ILE A 121 5.92 10.13 -0.87
CA ILE A 121 6.26 10.69 -2.19
C ILE A 121 5.82 12.16 -2.28
N GLY A 122 4.53 12.41 -2.10
CA GLY A 122 3.93 13.75 -2.17
C GLY A 122 2.42 13.73 -2.39
N SER A 123 1.77 14.85 -2.09
CA SER A 123 0.31 15.01 -2.19
C SER A 123 -0.22 14.86 -3.63
N LYS A 124 0.52 15.37 -4.62
CA LYS A 124 0.15 15.24 -6.04
C LYS A 124 0.16 13.77 -6.49
N GLU A 125 1.23 13.05 -6.13
CA GLU A 125 1.39 11.64 -6.45
C GLU A 125 0.34 10.79 -5.73
N GLY A 126 0.04 11.12 -4.46
CA GLY A 126 -1.05 10.52 -3.71
C GLY A 126 -2.42 10.69 -4.36
N PHE A 127 -2.70 11.87 -4.92
CA PHE A 127 -3.91 12.10 -5.71
C PHE A 127 -3.94 11.25 -6.98
N GLY A 128 -2.80 11.09 -7.67
CA GLY A 128 -2.69 10.19 -8.81
C GLY A 128 -3.03 8.75 -8.44
N VAL A 129 -2.48 8.25 -7.34
CA VAL A 129 -2.78 6.91 -6.82
C VAL A 129 -4.25 6.76 -6.39
N THR A 130 -4.84 7.82 -5.84
CA THR A 130 -6.26 7.87 -5.50
C THR A 130 -7.14 7.70 -6.73
N ILE A 131 -6.87 8.46 -7.80
CA ILE A 131 -7.58 8.35 -9.07
C ILE A 131 -7.43 6.95 -9.66
N LEU A 132 -6.22 6.37 -9.61
CA LEU A 132 -6.00 4.99 -10.06
C LEU A 132 -6.83 3.99 -9.26
N GLY A 133 -6.98 4.17 -7.94
CA GLY A 133 -7.86 3.35 -7.10
C GLY A 133 -9.32 3.43 -7.54
N CYS A 134 -9.84 4.65 -7.79
CA CYS A 134 -11.19 4.85 -8.30
C CYS A 134 -11.39 4.17 -9.66
N ILE A 135 -10.46 4.38 -10.60
CA ILE A 135 -10.50 3.74 -11.92
C ILE A 135 -10.50 2.22 -11.77
N SER A 136 -9.64 1.67 -10.89
CA SER A 136 -9.55 0.22 -10.67
C SER A 136 -10.85 -0.37 -10.14
N ALA A 137 -11.51 0.30 -9.19
CA ALA A 137 -12.80 -0.13 -8.64
C ALA A 137 -13.89 -0.22 -9.72
N PHE A 138 -14.00 0.81 -10.57
CA PHE A 138 -14.96 0.81 -11.67
C PHE A 138 -14.58 -0.19 -12.77
N LEU A 139 -13.32 -0.23 -13.17
CA LEU A 139 -12.85 -1.09 -14.26
C LEU A 139 -13.05 -2.57 -13.93
N ILE A 140 -12.67 -3.00 -12.73
CA ILE A 140 -12.82 -4.40 -12.31
C ILE A 140 -14.31 -4.78 -12.27
N SER A 141 -15.15 -3.93 -11.68
CA SER A 141 -16.60 -4.16 -11.62
C SER A 141 -17.24 -4.21 -13.00
N TYR A 142 -16.81 -3.31 -13.90
CA TYR A 142 -17.30 -3.25 -15.27
C TYR A 142 -16.90 -4.51 -16.04
N LEU A 143 -15.63 -4.91 -16.00
CA LEU A 143 -15.14 -6.11 -16.67
C LEU A 143 -15.85 -7.37 -16.14
N ALA A 144 -16.13 -7.43 -14.83
CA ALA A 144 -16.90 -8.51 -14.24
C ALA A 144 -18.36 -8.51 -14.73
N SER A 145 -19.00 -7.34 -14.83
CA SER A 145 -20.41 -7.22 -15.27
C SER A 145 -20.65 -7.70 -16.70
N ILE A 146 -19.66 -7.56 -17.59
CA ILE A 146 -19.73 -8.00 -18.99
C ILE A 146 -19.12 -9.40 -19.20
N GLY A 147 -18.76 -10.10 -18.12
CA GLY A 147 -18.19 -11.44 -18.17
C GLY A 147 -16.75 -11.53 -18.69
N GLN A 148 -16.03 -10.40 -18.83
CA GLN A 148 -14.63 -10.38 -19.25
C GLN A 148 -13.65 -10.69 -18.10
N LEU A 149 -14.09 -10.57 -16.86
CA LEU A 149 -13.31 -10.92 -15.68
C LEU A 149 -14.12 -11.88 -14.80
N THR A 150 -13.62 -13.10 -14.63
CA THR A 150 -14.18 -14.05 -13.67
C THR A 150 -13.52 -13.83 -12.32
N THR A 151 -14.33 -13.68 -11.28
CA THR A 151 -13.90 -13.45 -9.90
C THR A 151 -14.43 -14.57 -9.01
N GLU A 152 -13.74 -14.84 -7.91
CA GLU A 152 -14.14 -15.86 -6.94
C GLU A 152 -15.46 -15.52 -6.26
N ILE A 153 -15.66 -14.24 -5.90
CA ILE A 153 -16.97 -13.73 -5.46
C ILE A 153 -17.71 -13.23 -6.70
N PRO A 154 -18.84 -13.87 -7.09
CA PRO A 154 -19.55 -13.50 -8.31
C PRO A 154 -20.03 -12.04 -8.29
N TYR A 155 -20.06 -11.44 -9.49
CA TYR A 155 -20.57 -10.09 -9.70
C TYR A 155 -22.02 -9.94 -9.20
N GLN A 156 -22.29 -8.78 -8.58
CA GLN A 156 -23.60 -8.31 -8.18
C GLN A 156 -23.83 -6.91 -8.76
N GLU A 157 -25.07 -6.56 -9.13
CA GLU A 157 -25.40 -5.23 -9.66
C GLU A 157 -24.99 -4.08 -8.71
N SER A 158 -24.96 -4.34 -7.40
CA SER A 158 -24.47 -3.41 -6.39
C SER A 158 -23.00 -3.06 -6.54
N ASN A 159 -22.18 -3.89 -7.20
CA ASN A 159 -20.76 -3.61 -7.36
C ASN A 159 -20.53 -2.33 -8.20
N LEU A 160 -21.25 -2.18 -9.31
CA LEU A 160 -21.18 -0.96 -10.13
C LEU A 160 -21.99 0.20 -9.57
N SER A 161 -23.17 -0.09 -9.00
CA SER A 161 -24.12 0.95 -8.58
C SER A 161 -23.86 1.50 -7.16
N PHE A 162 -23.14 0.78 -6.31
CA PHE A 162 -22.92 1.15 -4.91
C PHE A 162 -21.47 0.97 -4.44
N ASP A 163 -20.87 -0.21 -4.61
CA ASP A 163 -19.56 -0.52 -4.02
C ASP A 163 -18.43 0.29 -4.66
N ALA A 164 -18.32 0.30 -6.00
CA ALA A 164 -17.30 1.08 -6.70
C ALA A 164 -17.44 2.59 -6.45
N PRO A 165 -18.65 3.21 -6.47
CA PRO A 165 -18.84 4.58 -6.01
C PRO A 165 -18.41 4.81 -4.55
N THR A 166 -18.78 3.92 -3.63
CA THR A 166 -18.48 4.05 -2.20
C THR A 166 -16.98 3.95 -1.93
N LEU A 167 -16.30 2.96 -2.53
CA LEU A 167 -14.85 2.82 -2.46
C LEU A 167 -14.15 4.06 -3.03
N SER A 168 -14.62 4.56 -4.18
CA SER A 168 -14.05 5.77 -4.80
C SER A 168 -14.19 6.99 -3.89
N LEU A 169 -15.34 7.15 -3.24
CA LEU A 169 -15.56 8.21 -2.25
C LEU A 169 -14.59 8.08 -1.06
N ILE A 170 -14.44 6.87 -0.52
CA ILE A 170 -13.49 6.58 0.57
C ILE A 170 -12.07 6.94 0.13
N TYR A 171 -11.63 6.51 -1.04
CA TYR A 171 -10.29 6.80 -1.57
C TYR A 171 -10.07 8.31 -1.73
N LEU A 172 -11.04 9.03 -2.29
CA LEU A 172 -10.99 10.48 -2.45
C LEU A 172 -10.87 11.20 -1.10
N ILE A 173 -11.70 10.83 -0.12
CA ILE A 173 -11.64 11.42 1.23
C ILE A 173 -10.27 11.18 1.86
N VAL A 174 -9.75 9.96 1.78
CA VAL A 174 -8.42 9.61 2.30
C VAL A 174 -7.32 10.44 1.61
N GLY A 175 -7.34 10.51 0.28
CA GLY A 175 -6.36 11.26 -0.51
C GLY A 175 -6.37 12.76 -0.17
N ILE A 176 -7.55 13.36 -0.04
CA ILE A 176 -7.73 14.78 0.32
C ILE A 176 -7.21 15.04 1.74
N LEU A 177 -7.65 14.27 2.73
CA LEU A 177 -7.29 14.47 4.13
C LEU A 177 -5.79 14.30 4.35
N ALA A 178 -5.22 13.22 3.83
CA ALA A 178 -3.79 12.97 3.93
C ALA A 178 -2.99 14.03 3.16
N GLY A 179 -3.43 14.40 1.96
CA GLY A 179 -2.77 15.39 1.12
C GLY A 179 -2.73 16.78 1.75
N GLY A 180 -3.87 17.22 2.32
CA GLY A 180 -3.96 18.47 3.08
C GLY A 180 -3.00 18.49 4.26
N TRP A 181 -2.96 17.41 5.04
CA TRP A 181 -2.04 17.27 6.17
C TRP A 181 -0.56 17.36 5.76
N VAL A 182 -0.17 16.65 4.70
CA VAL A 182 1.22 16.66 4.19
C VAL A 182 1.63 18.05 3.70
N ASN A 183 0.73 18.76 3.00
CA ASN A 183 1.02 20.11 2.51
C ASN A 183 1.25 21.07 3.70
N SER A 184 0.33 21.09 4.67
CA SER A 184 0.45 21.96 5.86
C SER A 184 1.69 21.65 6.69
N THR A 185 2.04 20.37 6.87
CA THR A 185 3.26 19.99 7.62
C THR A 185 4.52 20.41 6.88
N LYS A 186 4.58 20.21 5.55
CA LYS A 186 5.72 20.62 4.74
C LYS A 186 5.97 22.12 4.80
N GLU A 187 4.91 22.93 4.73
CA GLU A 187 4.98 24.38 4.89
C GLU A 187 5.53 24.79 6.27
N ALA A 188 5.03 24.16 7.35
CA ALA A 188 5.51 24.43 8.70
C ALA A 188 7.01 24.11 8.90
N PHE A 189 7.55 23.09 8.22
CA PHE A 189 8.99 22.77 8.25
C PHE A 189 9.84 23.70 7.37
N GLN A 190 9.27 24.34 6.35
CA GLN A 190 9.97 25.31 5.50
C GLN A 190 10.10 26.69 6.16
N ILE A 191 9.14 27.10 7.00
CA ILE A 191 9.16 28.38 7.73
C ILE A 191 10.25 28.43 8.83
N LYS A 192 10.79 27.28 9.24
CA LYS A 192 11.81 27.17 10.30
C LYS A 192 13.28 27.22 9.82
N LYS A 193 13.54 27.70 8.60
CA LYS A 193 14.90 27.96 8.10
C LYS A 193 15.16 29.46 8.04
#